data_AF-A0A3B8WHU0-F1
#
_entry.id   AF-A0A3B8WHU0-F1
#
_cell.length_a   1.000
_cell.length_b   1.000
_cell.length_c   1.000
_cell.angle_alpha   90.00
_cell.angle_beta   90.00
_cell.angle_gamma   90.00
#
_symmetry.space_group_name_H-M   'P 1'
#
loop_
_entity.id
_entity.type
_entity.pdbx_description
1 polymer ?
#
loop_
_entity_poly.entity_id
_entity_poly.type
_entity_poly.pdbx_seq_one_letter_code
_entity_poly.pdbx_strand_id
1 'polypeptide(L)' 'RVSAFFQRNLCGMVLRRIEVKIPQIDDLSLPEIIKDLAMTKRGLIMFVGATGTGKSTSLAAMLGHRNRNSRGHIISIE' A
#
# COMPACT_ATOMS: atom_id res chain seq x y z
N ARG A 1 -11.49 3.39 -6.47
CA ARG A 1 -11.11 2.58 -7.67
C ARG A 1 -12.40 2.18 -8.36
N VAL A 2 -12.46 2.32 -9.68
CA VAL A 2 -13.63 1.98 -10.49
C VAL A 2 -13.21 0.92 -11.50
N SER A 3 -14.02 -0.13 -11.64
CA SER A 3 -13.93 -1.05 -12.77
C SER A 3 -15.23 -0.93 -13.55
N ALA A 4 -15.18 -0.41 -14.77
CA ALA A 4 -16.32 -0.33 -15.67
C ALA A 4 -16.22 -1.45 -16.71
N PHE A 5 -17.34 -2.10 -17.01
CA PHE A 5 -17.39 -3.26 -17.90
C PHE A 5 -18.75 -3.36 -18.60
N PHE A 6 -18.82 -4.20 -19.63
CA PHE A 6 -20.07 -4.61 -20.27
C PHE A 6 -20.34 -6.07 -19.94
N GLN A 7 -21.57 -6.38 -19.55
CA GLN A 7 -22.02 -7.75 -19.32
C GLN A 7 -23.43 -7.93 -19.89
N ARG A 8 -23.60 -8.94 -20.76
CA ARG A 8 -24.87 -9.20 -21.48
C ARG A 8 -25.42 -7.96 -22.19
N ASN A 9 -24.53 -7.22 -22.86
CA ASN A 9 -24.86 -5.99 -23.60
C ASN A 9 -25.37 -4.82 -22.73
N LEU A 10 -25.22 -4.91 -21.40
CA LEU A 10 -25.54 -3.85 -20.46
C LEU A 10 -24.24 -3.30 -19.85
N CYS A 11 -24.19 -1.99 -19.65
CA CYS A 11 -23.08 -1.37 -18.93
C CYS A 11 -23.20 -1.67 -17.43
N GLY A 12 -22.06 -1.91 -16.79
CA GLY A 12 -21.95 -2.14 -15.35
C GLY A 12 -20.67 -1.54 -14.81
N MET A 13 -20.66 -1.28 -13.50
CA MET A 13 -19.44 -0.91 -12.81
C MET A 13 -19.40 -1.42 -11.38
N VAL A 14 -18.20 -1.67 -10.89
CA VAL A 14 -17.91 -1.94 -9.49
C VAL A 14 -17.10 -0.77 -8.92
N LEU A 15 -17.66 -0.15 -7.89
CA LEU A 15 -17.05 0.95 -7.15
C LEU A 15 -16.42 0.40 -5.88
N ARG A 16 -15.12 0.64 -5.70
CA ARG A 16 -14.40 0.33 -4.46
C ARG A 16 -13.89 1.61 -3.84
N ARG A 17 -14.26 1.86 -2.58
CA ARG A 17 -13.76 2.99 -1.78
C ARG A 17 -12.23 2.92 -1.69
N ILE A 18 -11.59 4.07 -1.82
CA ILE A 18 -10.17 4.24 -1.49
C ILE A 18 -10.13 4.82 -0.10
N GLU A 19 -9.41 4.17 0.80
CA GLU A 19 -9.19 4.71 2.13
C GLU A 19 -8.14 5.82 2.07
N VAL A 20 -8.46 6.98 2.64
CA VAL A 20 -7.62 8.18 2.54
C VAL A 20 -6.64 8.26 3.70
N LYS A 21 -7.00 7.65 4.84
CA LYS A 21 -6.14 7.59 6.01
C LYS A 21 -5.25 6.36 5.94
N ILE A 22 -3.96 6.59 5.65
CA ILE A 22 -2.94 5.55 5.72
C ILE A 22 -2.58 5.33 7.19
N PRO A 23 -2.69 4.10 7.72
CA PRO A 23 -2.29 3.80 9.09
C PRO A 23 -0.77 3.95 9.28
N GLN A 24 -0.34 4.24 10.51
CA GLN A 24 1.06 4.14 10.90
C GLN A 24 1.48 2.67 10.98
N ILE A 25 2.80 2.41 10.97
CA ILE A 25 3.32 1.05 11.18
C ILE A 25 2.86 0.51 12.54
N ASP A 26 2.85 1.38 13.57
CA ASP A 26 2.46 1.03 14.94
C ASP A 26 0.98 0.68 15.06
N ASP A 27 0.12 1.29 14.24
CA ASP A 27 -1.33 1.00 14.21
C ASP A 27 -1.64 -0.40 13.67
N LEU A 28 -0.70 -1.01 12.95
CA LEU A 28 -0.86 -2.30 12.27
C LEU A 28 -0.28 -3.47 13.08
N SER A 29 0.29 -3.22 14.27
CA SER A 29 0.99 -4.23 15.08
C SER A 29 2.04 -5.01 14.27
N LEU A 30 2.70 -4.33 13.32
CA LEU A 30 3.76 -4.94 12.53
C LEU A 30 5.03 -5.07 13.37
N PRO A 31 5.88 -6.08 13.10
CA PRO A 31 7.15 -6.21 13.81
C PRO A 31 8.04 -4.96 13.61
N GLU A 32 8.78 -4.56 14.65
CA GLU A 32 9.65 -3.37 14.63
C GLU A 32 10.67 -3.36 13.48
N ILE A 33 11.14 -4.54 13.06
CA ILE A 33 12.05 -4.70 11.91
C ILE A 33 11.51 -4.06 10.61
N ILE A 34 10.19 -3.88 10.47
CA ILE A 34 9.60 -3.21 9.31
C ILE A 34 10.01 -1.72 9.25
N LYS A 35 10.18 -1.04 10.39
CA LYS A 35 10.69 0.34 10.43
C LYS A 35 12.14 0.41 9.95
N ASP A 36 12.97 -0.51 10.42
CA ASP A 36 14.37 -0.61 10.00
C ASP A 36 14.47 -0.89 8.49
N LEU A 37 13.67 -1.84 7.99
CA LEU A 37 13.60 -2.16 6.57
C LEU A 37 13.14 -0.95 5.75
N ALA A 38 12.20 -0.15 6.24
CA ALA A 38 11.72 1.07 5.55
C ALA A 38 12.83 2.10 5.34
N MET A 39 13.81 2.13 6.25
CA MET A 39 14.92 3.07 6.25
C MET A 39 16.18 2.53 5.55
N THR A 40 16.15 1.28 5.09
CA THR A 40 17.24 0.69 4.30
C THR A 40 17.53 1.56 3.07
N LYS A 41 18.80 1.89 2.83
CA LYS A 41 19.21 2.79 1.74
C LYS A 41 18.95 2.20 0.35
N ARG A 42 19.16 0.89 0.18
CA ARG A 42 19.07 0.15 -1.08
C ARG A 42 18.66 -1.29 -0.82
N GLY A 43 17.91 -1.87 -1.74
CA GLY A 43 17.47 -3.27 -1.65
C GLY A 43 16.17 -3.49 -2.39
N LEU A 44 15.74 -4.74 -2.44
CA LEU A 44 14.44 -5.15 -2.96
C LEU A 44 13.62 -5.73 -1.80
N ILE A 45 12.40 -5.25 -1.64
CA ILE A 45 11.47 -5.71 -0.61
C ILE A 45 10.20 -6.18 -1.31
N MET A 46 9.78 -7.41 -1.03
CA MET A 46 8.62 -8.02 -1.65
C MET A 46 7.53 -8.27 -0.60
N PHE A 47 6.35 -7.68 -0.79
CA PHE A 47 5.17 -7.98 0.00
C PHE A 47 4.36 -9.07 -0.69
N VAL A 48 4.28 -10.25 -0.06
CA VAL A 48 3.59 -11.43 -0.58
C VAL A 48 2.36 -11.79 0.27
N GLY A 49 1.38 -12.48 -0.32
CA GLY A 49 0.13 -12.87 0.34
C GLY A 49 -1.09 -12.78 -0.58
N ALA A 50 -2.21 -13.40 -0.17
CA ALA A 50 -3.45 -13.43 -0.94
C ALA A 50 -4.15 -12.06 -1.07
N THR A 51 -5.11 -11.91 -1.97
CA THR A 51 -5.90 -10.68 -2.09
C THR A 51 -6.64 -10.40 -0.78
N GLY A 52 -6.60 -9.16 -0.31
CA GLY A 52 -7.26 -8.75 0.95
C GLY A 52 -6.44 -8.95 2.23
N THR A 53 -5.24 -9.53 2.17
CA THR A 53 -4.41 -9.77 3.37
C THR A 53 -3.58 -8.56 3.83
N GLY A 54 -3.95 -7.34 3.45
CA GLY A 54 -3.30 -6.12 3.95
C GLY A 54 -1.97 -5.71 3.29
N LYS A 55 -1.50 -6.38 2.24
CA LYS A 55 -0.22 -6.06 1.56
C LYS A 55 -0.05 -4.57 1.21
N SER A 56 -1.03 -4.01 0.49
CA SER A 56 -0.99 -2.60 0.09
C SER A 56 -1.01 -1.67 1.30
N THR A 57 -1.74 -2.04 2.36
CA THR A 57 -1.81 -1.28 3.62
C THR A 57 -0.46 -1.26 4.33
N SER A 58 0.20 -2.41 4.46
CA SER A 58 1.53 -2.51 5.08
C SER A 58 2.60 -1.78 4.26
N LEU A 59 2.56 -1.88 2.93
CA LEU A 59 3.46 -1.14 2.04
C LEU A 59 3.24 0.38 2.17
N ALA A 60 1.98 0.83 2.20
CA ALA A 60 1.66 2.24 2.37
C ALA A 60 2.13 2.78 3.73
N ALA A 61 1.96 2.01 4.81
CA ALA A 61 2.47 2.37 6.14
C ALA A 61 4.01 2.47 6.15
N MET A 62 4.69 1.53 5.49
CA MET A 62 6.15 1.50 5.34
C MET A 62 6.67 2.73 4.57
N LEU A 63 6.07 3.04 3.41
CA LEU A 63 6.39 4.23 2.63
C LEU A 63 6.10 5.52 3.42
N GLY A 64 4.98 5.56 4.14
CA GLY A 64 4.63 6.67 5.01
C GLY A 64 5.66 6.91 6.11
N HIS A 65 6.18 5.84 6.72
CA HIS A 65 7.24 5.95 7.72
C HIS A 65 8.52 6.53 7.12
N ARG A 66 8.96 6.05 5.95
CA ARG A 66 10.12 6.62 5.25
C ARG A 66 9.91 8.08 4.88
N ASN A 67 8.73 8.44 4.38
CA ASN A 67 8.39 9.81 3.97
C ASN A 67 8.44 10.82 5.14
N ARG A 68 8.13 10.38 6.37
CA ARG A 68 8.20 11.23 7.57
C ARG A 68 9.62 11.36 8.14
N ASN A 69 10.45 10.34 7.97
CA ASN A 69 11.74 10.24 8.65
C ASN A 69 12.95 10.44 7.73
N SER A 70 12.74 10.61 6.43
CA SER A 70 13.81 10.78 5.45
C SER A 70 13.45 11.79 4.37
N ARG A 71 14.46 12.45 3.82
CA ARG A 71 14.35 13.30 2.64
C ARG A 71 14.79 12.52 1.41
N GLY A 72 14.03 12.62 0.33
CA GLY A 72 14.35 11.97 -0.93
C GLY A 72 13.15 11.97 -1.88
N HIS A 73 13.24 11.14 -2.92
CA HIS A 73 12.17 10.96 -3.90
C HIS A 73 11.59 9.56 -3.79
N ILE A 74 10.29 9.49 -3.51
CA ILE A 74 9.51 8.25 -3.57
C ILE A 74 8.73 8.30 -4.89
N ILE A 75 8.91 7.29 -5.73
CA ILE A 75 8.22 7.15 -7.01
C ILE A 75 7.42 5.85 -6.94
N SER A 76 6.11 5.94 -7.17
CA SER A 76 5.19 4.81 -7.20
C SER A 76 4.62 4.62 -8.60
N ILE A 77 4.46 3.36 -8.99
CA ILE A 77 3.73 2.97 -10.19
C ILE A 77 2.65 1.97 -9.72
N GLU A 78 1.37 2.34 -9.89
CA GLU A 78 0.19 1.59 -9.40
C GLU A 78 -0.80 1.26 -10.52
#